data_AF-A0A6M2DRS9-F1
#
_entry.id   AF-A0A6M2DRS9-F1
#
_cell.length_a   1.000
_cell.length_b   1.000
_cell.length_c   1.000
_cell.angle_alpha   90.00
_cell.angle_beta   90.00
_cell.angle_gamma   90.00
#
_symmetry.space_group_name_H-M   'P 1'
#
loop_
_entity.id
_entity.type
_entity.pdbx_description
1 polymer ?
#
loop_
_entity_poly.entity_id
_entity_poly.type
_entity_poly.pdbx_seq_one_letter_code
_entity_poly.pdbx_strand_id
1 'polypeptide(L)'
;LIVKMNVGNVIRKKLPQLYHVITRSRTTRHTFFKSTLDQKWRQERSLPENPNAFGPLTNLPDYTFLDGRPTPLGMRQLDRINKQKEIARKIVTLSSEIDFAIERNKSMKEQKELKRQTIINSKLKPKGSTSF
;
A
#
# COMPACT_ATOMS: atom_id res chain seq x y z
N LEU A 1 -32.37 -25.67 46.05
CA LEU A 1 -31.91 -26.23 44.76
C LEU A 1 -30.57 -26.92 45.00
N ILE A 2 -30.59 -28.26 45.02
CA ILE A 2 -29.50 -29.12 45.51
C ILE A 2 -28.85 -29.83 44.31
N VAL A 3 -27.51 -29.73 44.29
CA VAL A 3 -26.49 -30.71 43.83
C VAL A 3 -26.12 -30.78 42.34
N LYS A 4 -24.84 -30.46 42.11
CA LYS A 4 -23.99 -30.86 40.98
C LYS A 4 -23.94 -32.38 40.85
N MET A 5 -24.07 -32.92 39.64
CA MET A 5 -23.50 -34.24 39.31
C MET A 5 -22.72 -34.16 38.00
N ASN A 6 -21.44 -34.47 38.13
CA ASN A 6 -20.50 -34.79 37.07
C ASN A 6 -20.58 -36.30 36.85
N VAL A 7 -20.89 -36.75 35.64
CA VAL A 7 -20.79 -38.15 35.18
C VAL A 7 -20.53 -38.00 33.68
N GLY A 8 -19.44 -38.43 33.07
CA GLY A 8 -18.59 -39.58 33.30
C GLY A 8 -18.19 -40.01 31.88
N ASN A 9 -16.89 -40.20 31.64
CA ASN A 9 -16.33 -40.65 30.38
C ASN A 9 -17.03 -41.92 29.86
N VAL A 10 -17.46 -41.90 28.59
CA VAL A 10 -17.74 -43.12 27.82
C VAL A 10 -16.76 -43.17 26.65
N ILE A 11 -15.70 -43.95 26.83
CA ILE A 11 -14.82 -44.39 25.74
C ILE A 11 -15.41 -45.68 25.19
N ARG A 12 -15.67 -45.76 23.87
CA ARG A 12 -15.38 -46.97 23.06
C ARG A 12 -15.45 -46.71 21.54
N LYS A 13 -14.28 -46.35 21.01
CA LYS A 13 -13.62 -46.77 19.75
C LYS A 13 -14.46 -47.47 18.66
N LYS A 14 -14.42 -46.92 17.43
CA LYS A 14 -13.99 -47.61 16.19
C LYS A 14 -13.78 -46.57 15.05
N LEU A 15 -12.51 -46.28 14.73
CA LEU A 15 -12.06 -45.84 13.38
C LEU A 15 -12.01 -47.10 12.47
N PRO A 16 -11.86 -47.03 11.13
CA PRO A 16 -11.43 -45.90 10.28
C PRO A 16 -12.20 -45.76 8.94
N GLN A 17 -12.21 -44.58 8.32
CA GLN A 17 -12.01 -44.48 6.87
C GLN A 17 -11.34 -43.13 6.54
N LEU A 18 -10.30 -43.25 5.73
CA LEU A 18 -9.32 -42.25 5.28
C LEU A 18 -9.83 -40.80 5.16
N TYR A 19 -9.17 -39.92 5.92
CA TYR A 19 -8.67 -38.67 5.36
C TYR A 19 -7.30 -38.42 6.01
N HIS A 20 -6.23 -38.77 5.31
CA HIS A 20 -4.95 -38.12 5.56
C HIS A 20 -5.13 -36.66 5.15
N VAL A 21 -5.44 -35.79 6.13
CA VAL A 21 -5.20 -34.37 5.97
C VAL A 21 -3.68 -34.25 5.89
N ILE A 22 -3.18 -34.18 4.65
CA ILE A 22 -1.80 -33.79 4.40
C ILE A 22 -1.71 -32.35 4.91
N THR A 23 -1.29 -32.21 6.16
CA THR A 23 -0.76 -30.95 6.65
C THR A 23 0.48 -30.71 5.81
N ARG A 24 0.33 -29.95 4.71
CA ARG A 24 1.46 -29.39 3.98
C ARG A 24 2.18 -28.51 4.99
N SER A 25 3.19 -29.07 5.66
CA SER A 25 4.24 -28.28 6.25
C SER A 25 4.73 -27.36 5.12
N ARG A 26 4.46 -26.06 5.25
CA ARG A 26 5.17 -25.05 4.46
C ARG A 26 6.60 -25.10 4.96
N THR A 27 7.35 -26.10 4.52
CA THR A 27 8.79 -26.01 4.51
C THR A 27 9.09 -24.83 3.60
N THR A 28 9.49 -23.72 4.23
CA THR A 28 10.03 -22.54 3.58
C THR A 28 11.28 -22.99 2.83
N ARG A 29 11.08 -23.54 1.62
CA ARG A 29 12.17 -23.74 0.68
C ARG A 29 12.57 -22.35 0.23
N HIS A 30 13.50 -21.74 0.96
CA HIS A 30 14.34 -20.69 0.43
C HIS A 30 15.17 -21.34 -0.68
N THR A 31 14.59 -21.48 -1.86
CA THR A 31 15.38 -21.66 -3.07
C THR A 31 16.08 -20.33 -3.26
N PHE A 32 17.30 -20.24 -2.72
CA PHE A 32 18.21 -19.15 -3.02
C PHE A 32 18.59 -19.31 -4.48
N PHE A 33 17.72 -18.85 -5.38
CA PHE A 33 18.13 -18.57 -6.75
C PHE A 33 19.15 -17.44 -6.63
N LYS A 34 20.44 -17.80 -6.52
CA LYS A 34 21.51 -16.86 -6.82
C LYS A 34 21.21 -16.43 -8.24
N SER A 35 20.74 -15.20 -8.43
CA SER A 35 20.69 -14.63 -9.76
C SER A 35 22.11 -14.74 -10.30
N THR A 36 22.27 -15.48 -11.39
CA THR A 36 23.57 -15.60 -12.10
C THR A 36 24.03 -14.26 -12.69
N LEU A 37 23.21 -13.22 -12.55
CA LEU A 37 23.45 -11.85 -12.96
C LEU A 37 24.06 -11.06 -11.81
N ASP A 38 25.02 -10.19 -12.15
CA ASP A 38 25.55 -9.21 -11.22
C ASP A 38 24.48 -8.16 -10.88
N GLN A 39 23.89 -8.29 -9.69
CA GLN A 39 22.83 -7.40 -9.24
C GLN A 39 23.35 -6.02 -8.82
N LYS A 40 24.60 -5.92 -8.35
CA LYS A 40 25.17 -4.62 -7.98
C LYS A 40 25.33 -3.76 -9.23
N TRP A 41 25.92 -4.33 -10.28
CA TRP A 41 26.06 -3.67 -11.57
C TRP A 41 24.72 -3.20 -12.17
N ARG A 42 23.65 -3.97 -11.94
CA ARG A 42 22.28 -3.61 -12.38
C ARG A 42 21.71 -2.45 -11.57
N GLN A 43 21.80 -2.52 -10.25
CA GLN A 43 21.32 -1.46 -9.34
C GLN A 43 22.05 -0.14 -9.60
N GLU A 44 23.37 -0.17 -9.78
CA GLU A 44 24.18 1.00 -10.15
C GLU A 44 23.72 1.65 -11.46
N ARG A 45 23.13 0.87 -12.37
CA ARG A 45 22.56 1.33 -13.64
C ARG A 45 21.06 1.58 -13.59
N SER A 46 20.45 1.60 -12.40
CA SER A 46 19.00 1.78 -12.23
C SER A 46 18.16 0.73 -12.99
N LEU A 47 18.69 -0.48 -13.17
CA LEU A 47 17.98 -1.61 -13.78
C LEU A 47 17.25 -2.42 -12.71
N PRO A 48 16.12 -3.06 -13.06
CA PRO A 48 15.40 -3.91 -12.13
C PRO A 48 16.21 -5.18 -11.80
N GLU A 49 16.05 -5.66 -10.56
CA GLU A 49 16.68 -6.89 -10.06
C GLU A 49 16.26 -8.12 -10.87
N ASN A 50 14.96 -8.22 -11.16
CA ASN A 50 14.43 -9.19 -12.11
C ASN A 50 14.44 -8.58 -13.52
N PRO A 51 15.21 -9.15 -14.48
CA PRO A 51 15.28 -8.64 -15.84
C PRO A 51 13.93 -8.69 -16.58
N ASN A 52 13.01 -9.56 -16.13
CA ASN A 52 11.67 -9.72 -16.71
C ASN A 52 10.62 -8.84 -16.00
N ALA A 53 10.99 -8.02 -15.02
CA ALA A 53 10.04 -7.17 -14.31
C ALA A 53 9.62 -5.97 -15.16
N PHE A 54 10.60 -5.30 -15.76
CA PHE A 54 10.36 -4.10 -16.56
C PHE A 54 11.55 -3.86 -17.50
N GLY A 55 11.27 -3.40 -18.72
CA GLY A 55 12.31 -3.07 -19.70
C GLY A 55 11.91 -3.45 -21.12
N PRO A 56 12.81 -3.25 -22.10
CA PRO A 56 12.53 -3.53 -23.50
C PRO A 56 12.15 -5.00 -23.72
N LEU A 57 12.79 -5.93 -23.00
CA LEU A 57 12.50 -7.36 -23.07
C LEU A 57 11.05 -7.73 -22.71
N THR A 58 10.39 -6.95 -21.84
CA THR A 58 9.04 -7.26 -21.33
C THR A 58 7.95 -6.36 -21.91
N ASN A 59 8.33 -5.16 -22.37
CA ASN A 59 7.39 -4.14 -22.82
C ASN A 59 7.28 -4.05 -24.34
N LEU A 60 8.32 -4.43 -25.09
CA LEU A 60 8.27 -4.46 -26.55
C LEU A 60 7.55 -5.72 -27.03
N PRO A 61 6.94 -5.68 -28.23
CA PRO A 61 6.31 -6.85 -28.81
C PRO A 61 7.35 -7.86 -29.29
N ASP A 62 7.06 -9.15 -29.12
CA ASP A 62 7.96 -10.24 -29.52
C ASP A 62 8.05 -10.41 -31.05
N TYR A 63 7.06 -9.94 -31.79
CA TYR A 63 6.99 -9.98 -33.25
C TYR A 63 6.28 -8.75 -33.79
N THR A 64 6.39 -8.51 -35.10
CA THR A 64 5.62 -7.49 -35.85
C THR A 64 5.19 -8.07 -37.20
N PHE A 65 4.12 -7.53 -37.81
CA PHE A 65 3.67 -7.96 -39.12
C PHE A 65 4.59 -7.42 -40.22
N LEU A 66 4.80 -8.18 -41.30
CA LEU A 66 5.61 -7.73 -42.45
C LEU A 66 5.06 -6.45 -43.09
N ASP A 67 3.75 -6.25 -43.03
CA ASP A 67 3.05 -5.04 -43.49
C ASP A 67 3.32 -3.81 -42.61
N GLY A 68 4.08 -3.95 -41.51
CA GLY A 68 4.33 -2.87 -40.55
C GLY A 68 3.17 -2.57 -39.60
N ARG A 69 2.11 -3.38 -39.61
CA ARG A 69 1.00 -3.23 -38.66
C ARG A 69 1.49 -3.45 -37.23
N PRO A 70 0.97 -2.69 -36.24
CA PRO A 70 1.36 -2.86 -34.86
C PRO A 70 0.82 -4.17 -34.29
N THR A 71 1.58 -4.76 -33.38
CA THR A 71 1.21 -5.99 -32.69
C THR A 71 0.08 -5.71 -31.71
N PRO A 72 -1.02 -6.46 -31.73
CA PRO A 72 -2.12 -6.27 -30.79
C PRO A 72 -1.64 -6.50 -29.34
N LEU A 73 -2.18 -5.71 -28.41
CA LEU A 73 -1.80 -5.80 -27.00
C LEU A 73 -2.25 -7.13 -26.38
N GLY A 74 -1.32 -7.81 -25.72
CA GLY A 74 -1.65 -9.00 -24.91
C GLY A 74 -2.35 -8.61 -23.60
N MET A 75 -3.20 -9.51 -23.08
CA MET A 75 -3.97 -9.29 -21.84
C MET A 75 -3.07 -8.85 -20.66
N ARG A 76 -1.95 -9.55 -20.44
CA ARG A 76 -1.03 -9.23 -19.34
C ARG A 76 -0.31 -7.89 -19.54
N GLN A 77 -0.07 -7.48 -20.78
CA GLN A 77 0.52 -6.18 -21.08
C GLN A 77 -0.47 -5.07 -20.79
N LEU A 78 -1.74 -5.27 -21.18
CA LEU A 78 -2.84 -4.38 -20.84
C LEU A 78 -3.01 -4.25 -19.31
N ASP A 79 -2.98 -5.36 -18.58
CA ASP A 79 -3.06 -5.36 -17.11
C ASP A 79 -1.92 -4.54 -16.48
N ARG A 80 -0.69 -4.68 -16.97
CA ARG A 80 0.45 -3.89 -16.50
C ARG A 80 0.22 -2.40 -16.74
N ILE A 81 -0.23 -2.02 -17.94
CA ILE A 81 -0.52 -0.63 -18.29
C ILE A 81 -1.61 -0.05 -17.37
N ASN A 82 -2.69 -0.81 -17.14
CA ASN A 82 -3.79 -0.37 -16.29
C ASN A 82 -3.35 -0.20 -14.83
N LYS A 83 -2.55 -1.13 -14.29
CA LYS A 83 -1.96 -1.00 -12.95
C LYS A 83 -1.09 0.25 -12.85
N GLN A 84 -0.26 0.54 -13.85
CA GLN A 84 0.55 1.76 -13.87
C GLN A 84 -0.31 3.03 -13.89
N LYS A 85 -1.41 3.04 -14.65
CA LYS A 85 -2.38 4.14 -14.64
C LYS A 85 -3.02 4.34 -13.27
N GLU A 86 -3.41 3.25 -12.59
CA GLU A 86 -3.98 3.32 -11.25
C GLU A 86 -2.99 3.89 -10.22
N ILE A 87 -1.74 3.44 -10.27
CA ILE A 87 -0.67 3.96 -9.40
C ILE A 87 -0.46 5.45 -9.67
N ALA A 88 -0.36 5.85 -10.93
CA ALA A 88 -0.20 7.26 -11.31
C ALA A 88 -1.35 8.13 -10.81
N ARG A 89 -2.60 7.69 -10.96
CA ARG A 89 -3.77 8.40 -10.41
C ARG A 89 -3.67 8.57 -8.90
N LYS A 90 -3.33 7.50 -8.17
CA LYS A 90 -3.16 7.56 -6.71
C LYS A 90 -2.10 8.56 -6.29
N ILE A 91 -0.95 8.59 -6.97
CA ILE A 91 0.13 9.54 -6.67
C ILE A 91 -0.38 10.98 -6.81
N VAL A 92 -1.06 11.29 -7.91
CA VAL A 92 -1.60 12.64 -8.16
C VAL A 92 -2.61 13.04 -7.10
N THR A 93 -3.57 12.15 -6.79
CA THR A 93 -4.59 12.41 -5.76
C THR A 93 -3.94 12.66 -4.41
N LEU A 94 -3.06 11.78 -3.95
CA LEU A 94 -2.41 11.92 -2.63
C LEU A 94 -1.54 13.17 -2.55
N SER A 95 -0.83 13.54 -3.62
CA SER A 95 -0.07 14.79 -3.65
C SER A 95 -0.99 16.00 -3.49
N SER A 96 -2.10 16.04 -4.23
CA SER A 96 -3.05 17.15 -4.15
C SER A 96 -3.72 17.26 -2.78
N GLU A 97 -3.98 16.14 -2.11
CA GLU A 97 -4.54 16.12 -0.76
C GLU A 97 -3.56 16.70 0.27
N ILE A 98 -2.27 16.39 0.13
CA ILE A 98 -1.22 16.95 0.99
C ILE A 98 -1.13 18.46 0.80
N ASP A 99 -1.08 18.93 -0.45
CA ASP A 99 -1.00 20.36 -0.76
C ASP A 99 -2.20 21.11 -0.18
N PHE A 100 -3.42 20.56 -0.38
CA PHE A 100 -4.64 21.10 0.20
C PHE A 100 -4.60 21.15 1.73
N ALA A 101 -4.07 20.10 2.39
CA ALA A 101 -3.98 20.05 3.84
C ALA A 101 -3.03 21.14 4.39
N ILE A 102 -1.92 21.40 3.69
CA ILE A 102 -0.96 22.45 4.06
C ILE A 102 -1.62 23.83 3.96
N GLU A 103 -2.26 24.12 2.83
CA GLU A 103 -2.94 25.40 2.59
C GLU A 103 -4.08 25.63 3.59
N ARG A 104 -4.90 24.60 3.82
CA ARG A 104 -5.99 24.66 4.80
C ARG A 104 -5.47 24.95 6.19
N ASN A 105 -4.41 24.27 6.63
CA ASN A 105 -3.82 24.48 7.95
C ASN A 105 -3.29 25.91 8.11
N LYS A 106 -2.62 26.43 7.07
CA LYS A 106 -2.14 27.82 7.04
C LYS A 106 -3.30 28.80 7.19
N SER A 107 -4.35 28.66 6.38
CA SER A 107 -5.54 29.53 6.45
C SER A 107 -6.23 29.46 7.82
N MET A 108 -6.35 28.26 8.40
CA MET A 108 -6.97 28.09 9.72
C MET A 108 -6.18 28.78 10.85
N LYS A 109 -4.84 28.77 10.78
CA LYS A 109 -3.98 29.48 11.73
C LYS A 109 -4.15 30.99 11.59
N GLU A 110 -4.13 31.51 10.37
CA GLU A 110 -4.33 32.93 10.07
C GLU A 110 -5.71 33.41 10.56
N GLN A 111 -6.78 32.65 10.28
CA GLN A 111 -8.12 32.96 10.77
C GLN A 111 -8.21 32.94 12.30
N LYS A 112 -7.53 32.00 12.97
CA LYS A 112 -7.51 31.93 14.43
C LYS A 112 -6.80 33.14 15.03
N GLU A 113 -5.70 33.58 14.44
CA GLU A 113 -4.97 34.77 14.88
C GLU A 113 -5.79 36.04 14.63
N LEU A 114 -6.39 36.19 13.44
CA LEU A 114 -7.30 37.30 13.14
C LEU A 114 -8.45 37.37 14.14
N LYS A 115 -9.09 36.24 14.46
CA LYS A 115 -10.15 36.17 15.48
C LYS A 115 -9.64 36.57 16.86
N ARG A 116 -8.42 36.16 17.23
CA ARG A 116 -7.81 36.56 18.50
C ARG A 116 -7.60 38.07 18.55
N GLN A 117 -7.07 38.65 17.47
CA GLN A 117 -6.83 40.09 17.36
C GLN A 117 -8.13 40.88 17.37
N THR A 118 -9.18 40.44 16.66
CA THR A 118 -10.48 41.12 16.69
C THR A 118 -11.08 41.09 18.10
N ILE A 119 -10.99 39.96 18.81
CA ILE A 119 -11.45 39.87 20.20
C ILE A 119 -10.66 40.84 21.09
N ILE A 120 -9.33 40.88 20.99
CA ILE A 120 -8.48 41.81 21.77
C ILE A 120 -8.85 43.26 21.46
N ASN A 121 -8.98 43.62 20.19
CA ASN A 121 -9.29 44.98 19.75
C ASN A 121 -10.71 45.41 20.16
N SER A 122 -11.65 44.46 20.26
CA SER A 122 -13.01 44.71 20.73
C SER A 122 -13.14 44.85 22.26
N LYS A 123 -12.11 44.48 23.04
CA LYS A 123 -12.17 44.59 24.50
C LYS A 123 -12.20 46.06 24.92
N LEU A 124 -13.05 46.34 25.92
CA LEU A 124 -13.08 47.63 26.59
C LEU A 124 -11.74 47.90 27.31
N LYS A 125 -11.46 49.18 27.50
CA LYS A 125 -10.29 49.65 28.25
C LYS A 125 -10.27 49.00 29.63
N PRO A 126 -9.10 48.59 30.16
CA PRO A 126 -9.01 48.06 31.51
C PRO A 126 -9.49 49.11 32.53
N LYS A 127 -10.17 48.66 33.59
CA LYS A 127 -10.68 49.54 34.66
C LYS A 127 -9.64 49.65 35.79
N GLY A 128 -9.43 50.86 36.30
CA GLY A 128 -8.47 51.18 37.36
C GLY A 128 -7.45 52.24 36.94
N SER A 129 -6.73 52.87 37.89
CA SER A 129 -5.63 53.77 37.57
C SER A 129 -4.43 52.96 37.07
N THR A 130 -3.91 53.34 35.90
CA THR A 130 -2.61 52.86 35.40
C THR A 130 -1.50 53.63 36.12
N SER A 131 -1.34 53.40 37.42
CA SER A 131 -0.28 54.02 38.23
C SER A 131 0.54 52.91 38.88
N PHE A 132 1.82 52.83 38.49
CA PHE A 132 2.89 52.23 39.29
C PHE A 132 3.18 53.09 40.52
#